data_AF-A0A9D8EYQ6-F1
#
_entry.id   AF-A0A9D8EYQ6-F1
#
_cell.length_a   1.000
_cell.length_b   1.000
_cell.length_c   1.000
_cell.angle_alpha   90.00
_cell.angle_beta   90.00
_cell.angle_gamma   90.00
#
_symmetry.space_group_name_H-M   'P 1'
#
loop_
_entity.id
_entity.type
_entity.pdbx_description
1 polymer ?
#
loop_
_entity_poly.entity_id
_entity_poly.type
_entity_poly.pdbx_seq_one_letter_code
_entity_poly.pdbx_strand_id
1 'polypeptide(L)'
;MTRHLRRFRPSLASERGAALIEFALVSIVLYVLLAAGIEFGRLMFSANAVQDVARVAARELATAPAIADATFEYALTCDVETDANCLVNLRRRVFDPACLVVDLTDPAVSTDPDGYFAAMPVVNRSMRALMIMEPSRPGLLRYPGALVNDTSDLACSAIGANGQAAATGLTVAIPLVEGRDGSGIESIRWLPVLEEIRAAADARCPARGPFSLVYLSADDECGALDEDPVIDRGLVAVRVNYPFQAATLSGYRAVTNIDGVPSPNISAFIVANDGAVDQNTVPPGPLVGDDGAIGPYAGAFGLGRQLALAGRVVRPFRKVISAQSVFRREVIQ
;
A
#
# COMPACT_ATOMS: atom_id res chain seq x y z
N MET A 1 30.45 34.47 -76.35
CA MET A 1 29.80 33.16 -76.17
C MET A 1 30.48 32.46 -75.00
N THR A 2 30.03 32.70 -73.76
CA THR A 2 30.56 32.00 -72.56
C THR A 2 29.59 32.23 -71.39
N ARG A 3 28.64 31.29 -71.22
CA ARG A 3 27.71 31.25 -70.08
C ARG A 3 28.43 30.59 -68.90
N HIS A 4 28.67 31.35 -67.83
CA HIS A 4 29.10 30.79 -66.54
C HIS A 4 27.94 30.02 -65.88
N LEU A 5 28.08 28.70 -65.79
CA LEU A 5 27.23 27.84 -64.97
C LEU A 5 27.61 28.01 -63.50
N ARG A 6 26.76 28.71 -62.73
CA ARG A 6 26.79 28.67 -61.26
C ARG A 6 26.29 27.29 -60.81
N ARG A 7 27.20 26.43 -60.34
CA ARG A 7 26.87 25.23 -59.56
C ARG A 7 26.27 25.67 -58.21
N PHE A 8 24.97 25.49 -58.03
CA PHE A 8 24.37 25.42 -56.71
C PHE A 8 24.87 24.14 -56.02
N ARG A 9 25.70 24.29 -54.99
CA ARG A 9 25.97 23.21 -54.04
C ARG A 9 24.80 23.18 -53.04
N PRO A 10 24.11 22.03 -52.85
CA PRO A 10 23.11 21.91 -51.79
C PRO A 10 23.79 22.04 -50.42
N SER A 11 23.08 22.65 -49.47
CA SER A 11 23.56 23.02 -48.16
C SER A 11 23.64 21.82 -47.21
N LEU A 12 24.86 21.46 -46.79
CA LEU A 12 25.15 20.51 -45.70
C LEU A 12 24.59 20.93 -44.31
N ALA A 13 23.96 22.11 -44.22
CA ALA A 13 23.35 22.62 -42.99
C ALA A 13 21.96 22.02 -42.70
N SER A 14 21.25 21.50 -43.72
CA SER A 14 19.87 20.99 -43.58
C SER A 14 19.80 19.62 -42.90
N GLU A 15 20.83 18.79 -43.02
CA GLU A 15 20.84 17.42 -42.48
C GLU A 15 21.08 17.38 -40.97
N ARG A 16 21.83 18.34 -40.42
CA ARG A 16 22.13 18.43 -38.98
C ARG A 16 20.88 18.72 -38.14
N GLY A 17 19.94 19.51 -38.66
CA GLY A 17 18.67 19.80 -37.99
C GLY A 17 17.69 18.63 -38.05
N ALA A 18 17.64 17.92 -39.18
CA ALA A 18 16.81 16.73 -39.34
C ALA A 18 17.24 15.60 -38.39
N ALA A 19 18.54 15.33 -38.28
CA ALA A 19 19.07 14.32 -37.36
C ALA A 19 18.75 14.62 -35.88
N LEU A 20 18.72 15.90 -35.47
CA LEU A 20 18.33 16.28 -34.11
C LEU A 20 16.84 16.02 -33.84
N ILE A 21 15.97 16.28 -34.81
CA ILE A 21 14.53 16.03 -34.67
C ILE A 21 14.26 14.52 -34.62
N GLU A 22 14.88 13.75 -35.52
CA GLU A 22 14.76 12.29 -35.53
C GLU A 22 15.27 11.69 -34.22
N PHE A 23 16.43 12.13 -33.75
CA PHE A 23 16.96 11.71 -32.45
C PHE A 23 16.03 12.10 -31.29
N ALA A 24 15.44 13.30 -31.32
CA ALA A 24 14.48 13.74 -30.30
C ALA A 24 13.22 12.86 -30.29
N LEU A 25 12.66 12.56 -31.46
CA LEU A 25 11.48 11.68 -31.56
C LEU A 25 11.78 10.26 -31.10
N VAL A 26 12.91 9.68 -31.52
CA VAL A 26 13.32 8.33 -31.12
C VAL A 26 13.63 8.27 -29.62
N SER A 27 14.32 9.28 -29.07
CA SER A 27 14.64 9.32 -27.64
C SER A 27 13.40 9.47 -26.77
N ILE A 28 12.39 10.26 -27.18
CA ILE A 28 11.11 10.35 -26.47
C ILE A 28 10.44 8.98 -26.39
N VAL A 29 10.34 8.25 -27.51
CA VAL A 29 9.75 6.91 -27.53
C VAL A 29 10.54 5.95 -26.66
N LEU A 30 11.88 5.98 -26.75
CA LEU A 30 12.76 5.13 -25.94
C LEU A 30 12.57 5.40 -24.44
N TYR A 31 12.50 6.68 -24.03
CA TYR A 31 12.30 7.04 -22.63
C TYR A 31 10.93 6.62 -22.10
N VAL A 32 9.87 6.73 -22.91
CA VAL A 32 8.54 6.23 -22.53
C VAL A 32 8.56 4.72 -22.34
N LEU A 33 9.18 3.97 -23.26
CA LEU A 33 9.30 2.52 -23.14
C LEU A 33 10.14 2.11 -21.94
N LEU A 34 11.24 2.82 -21.65
CA LEU A 34 12.08 2.58 -20.49
C LEU A 34 11.31 2.84 -19.18
N ALA A 35 10.62 3.98 -19.08
CA ALA A 35 9.80 4.32 -17.92
C ALA A 35 8.70 3.28 -17.71
N ALA A 36 7.97 2.91 -18.76
CA ALA A 36 6.95 1.87 -18.70
C ALA A 36 7.53 0.51 -18.27
N GLY A 37 8.69 0.11 -18.80
CA GLY A 37 9.36 -1.13 -18.43
C GLY A 37 9.77 -1.17 -16.95
N ILE A 38 10.32 -0.07 -16.42
CA ILE A 38 10.71 0.05 -15.01
C ILE A 38 9.48 0.00 -14.10
N GLU A 39 8.43 0.77 -14.39
CA GLU A 39 7.22 0.80 -13.56
C GLU A 39 6.46 -0.52 -13.59
N PHE A 40 6.37 -1.15 -14.76
CA PHE A 40 5.76 -2.47 -14.90
C PHE A 40 6.56 -3.53 -14.15
N GLY A 41 7.89 -3.51 -14.25
CA GLY A 41 8.77 -4.42 -13.49
C GLY A 41 8.59 -4.26 -11.98
N ARG A 42 8.53 -3.02 -11.48
CA ARG A 42 8.25 -2.73 -10.06
C ARG A 42 6.87 -3.23 -9.65
N LEU A 43 5.84 -2.99 -10.45
CA LEU A 43 4.48 -3.44 -10.18
C LEU A 43 4.41 -4.96 -10.07
N MET A 44 5.04 -5.68 -11.01
CA MET A 44 5.06 -7.15 -11.00
C MET A 44 5.85 -7.71 -9.82
N PHE A 45 6.99 -7.10 -9.48
CA PHE A 45 7.76 -7.46 -8.28
C PHE A 45 6.91 -7.30 -7.01
N SER A 46 6.27 -6.14 -6.84
CA SER A 46 5.39 -5.87 -5.70
C SER A 46 4.22 -6.85 -5.64
N ALA A 47 3.60 -7.17 -6.77
CA ALA A 47 2.48 -8.12 -6.82
C ALA A 47 2.90 -9.54 -6.36
N ASN A 48 4.04 -10.03 -6.84
CA ASN A 48 4.56 -11.34 -6.41
C ASN A 48 4.92 -11.35 -4.92
N ALA A 49 5.64 -10.31 -4.46
CA ALA A 49 6.02 -10.21 -3.05
C ALA A 49 4.79 -10.14 -2.13
N VAL A 50 3.77 -9.36 -2.48
CA VAL A 50 2.51 -9.26 -1.70
C VAL A 50 1.76 -10.60 -1.71
N GLN A 51 1.79 -11.36 -2.81
CA GLN A 51 1.20 -12.70 -2.87
C GLN A 51 1.92 -13.71 -1.97
N ASP A 52 3.25 -13.65 -1.90
CA ASP A 52 4.01 -14.52 -1.01
C ASP A 52 3.78 -14.14 0.47
N VAL A 53 3.72 -12.84 0.78
CA VAL A 53 3.35 -12.34 2.12
C VAL A 53 1.96 -12.85 2.52
N ALA A 54 0.97 -12.79 1.63
CA ALA A 54 -0.39 -13.27 1.92
C ALA A 54 -0.41 -14.78 2.21
N ARG A 55 0.36 -15.58 1.47
CA ARG A 55 0.50 -17.04 1.72
C ARG A 55 1.15 -17.32 3.06
N VAL A 56 2.22 -16.60 3.39
CA VAL A 56 2.92 -16.72 4.68
C VAL A 56 1.99 -16.35 5.83
N ALA A 57 1.29 -15.22 5.72
CA ALA A 57 0.32 -14.77 6.73
C ALA A 57 -0.77 -15.83 6.97
N ALA A 58 -1.37 -16.33 5.89
CA ALA A 58 -2.44 -17.32 6.00
C ALA A 58 -1.95 -18.65 6.58
N ARG A 59 -0.74 -19.10 6.22
CA ARG A 59 -0.14 -20.32 6.77
C ARG A 59 0.18 -20.20 8.25
N GLU A 60 0.83 -19.11 8.66
CA GLU A 60 1.18 -18.92 10.08
C GLU A 60 -0.06 -18.81 10.95
N LEU A 61 -1.09 -18.07 10.51
CA LEU A 61 -2.37 -17.96 11.20
C LEU A 61 -3.16 -19.28 11.20
N ALA A 62 -3.07 -20.09 10.15
CA ALA A 62 -3.76 -21.38 10.11
C ALA A 62 -3.21 -22.38 11.14
N THR A 63 -1.91 -22.31 11.44
CA THR A 63 -1.24 -23.16 12.44
C THR A 63 -1.17 -22.52 13.83
N ALA A 64 -1.69 -21.30 13.98
CA ALA A 64 -1.66 -20.58 15.23
C ALA A 64 -2.71 -21.12 16.19
N PRO A 65 -2.33 -21.49 17.44
CA PRO A 65 -3.31 -21.85 18.45
C PRO A 65 -4.11 -20.59 18.84
N ALA A 66 -5.42 -20.69 18.70
CA ALA A 66 -6.37 -19.70 19.19
C ALA A 66 -7.64 -20.44 19.62
N ILE A 67 -8.44 -19.82 20.47
CA ILE A 67 -9.74 -20.35 20.92
C ILE A 67 -10.75 -20.43 19.75
N ALA A 68 -11.78 -21.24 19.91
CA ALA A 68 -12.71 -21.57 18.81
C ALA A 68 -13.53 -20.36 18.33
N ASP A 69 -13.89 -19.47 19.25
CA ASP A 69 -14.69 -18.26 19.05
C ASP A 69 -13.87 -16.99 18.78
N ALA A 70 -12.53 -17.09 18.75
CA ALA A 70 -11.67 -15.95 18.47
C ALA A 70 -11.99 -15.34 17.10
N THR A 71 -12.25 -14.03 17.07
CA THR A 71 -12.26 -13.24 15.83
C THR A 71 -10.84 -12.94 15.37
N PHE A 72 -10.68 -12.57 14.10
CA PHE A 72 -9.39 -12.25 13.51
C PHE A 72 -8.68 -11.09 14.26
N GLU A 73 -9.44 -10.03 14.55
CA GLU A 73 -8.94 -8.86 15.28
C GLU A 73 -8.54 -9.24 16.69
N TYR A 74 -9.42 -9.95 17.42
CA TYR A 74 -9.12 -10.41 18.77
C TYR A 74 -7.83 -11.25 18.80
N ALA A 75 -7.67 -12.17 17.85
CA ALA A 75 -6.48 -13.01 17.78
C ALA A 75 -5.18 -12.22 17.56
N LEU A 76 -5.24 -11.07 16.86
CA LEU A 76 -4.09 -10.18 16.61
C LEU A 76 -3.86 -9.14 17.71
N THR A 77 -4.85 -8.85 18.55
CA THR A 77 -4.74 -7.83 19.61
C THR A 77 -4.68 -8.41 21.01
N CYS A 78 -5.05 -9.67 21.21
CA CYS A 78 -5.03 -10.29 22.53
C CYS A 78 -3.61 -10.35 23.10
N ASP A 79 -3.52 -10.28 24.43
CA ASP A 79 -2.26 -10.37 25.15
C ASP A 79 -2.34 -11.43 26.24
N VAL A 80 -1.38 -12.36 26.20
CA VAL A 80 -1.31 -13.54 27.09
C VAL A 80 -1.08 -13.17 28.55
N GLU A 81 -0.57 -11.96 28.82
CA GLU A 81 -0.33 -11.48 30.18
C GLU A 81 -1.60 -10.94 30.84
N THR A 82 -2.55 -10.44 30.05
CA THR A 82 -3.75 -9.75 30.56
C THR A 82 -5.04 -10.52 30.32
N ASP A 83 -5.06 -11.42 29.33
CA ASP A 83 -6.23 -12.18 28.94
C ASP A 83 -5.97 -13.69 28.99
N ALA A 84 -6.67 -14.38 29.90
CA ALA A 84 -6.58 -15.83 30.08
C ALA A 84 -7.07 -16.62 28.86
N ASN A 85 -7.88 -16.01 28.00
CA ASN A 85 -8.38 -16.62 26.77
C ASN A 85 -7.39 -16.46 25.58
N CYS A 86 -6.36 -15.64 25.74
CA CYS A 86 -5.30 -15.49 24.74
C CYS A 86 -4.27 -16.62 24.92
N LEU A 87 -4.29 -17.60 24.01
CA LEU A 87 -3.37 -18.75 24.09
C LEU A 87 -1.93 -18.40 23.68
N VAL A 88 -1.78 -17.55 22.66
CA VAL A 88 -0.49 -17.12 22.11
C VAL A 88 -0.60 -15.68 21.64
N ASN A 89 0.45 -14.90 21.89
CA ASN A 89 0.56 -13.53 21.38
C ASN A 89 0.89 -13.55 19.87
N LEU A 90 -0.15 -13.62 19.04
CA LEU A 90 0.00 -13.65 17.58
C LEU A 90 0.48 -12.33 17.01
N ARG A 91 0.31 -11.21 17.73
CA ARG A 91 0.90 -9.94 17.36
C ARG A 91 2.42 -10.04 17.23
N ARG A 92 3.08 -10.58 18.27
CA ARG A 92 4.55 -10.76 18.27
C ARG A 92 5.02 -11.83 17.28
N ARG A 93 4.21 -12.86 17.03
CA ARG A 93 4.58 -13.99 16.17
C ARG A 93 4.33 -13.73 14.69
N VAL A 94 3.13 -13.27 14.35
CA VAL A 94 2.62 -13.21 12.97
C VAL A 94 2.73 -11.81 12.41
N PHE A 95 2.02 -10.84 13.00
CA PHE A 95 1.88 -9.50 12.44
C PHE A 95 1.67 -8.44 13.52
N ASP A 96 2.48 -7.39 13.47
CA ASP A 96 2.40 -6.24 14.35
C ASP A 96 2.30 -4.93 13.53
N PRO A 97 1.21 -4.16 13.66
CA PRO A 97 1.06 -2.88 12.98
C PRO A 97 2.14 -1.85 13.34
N ALA A 98 2.71 -1.91 14.56
CA ALA A 98 3.78 -1.00 14.99
C ALA A 98 5.10 -1.29 14.26
N CYS A 99 5.29 -2.52 13.75
CA CYS A 99 6.45 -2.91 12.94
C CYS A 99 6.30 -2.54 11.44
N LEU A 100 5.25 -1.80 11.05
CA LEU A 100 5.13 -1.25 9.70
C LEU A 100 5.98 0.02 9.50
N VAL A 101 6.45 0.62 10.58
CA VAL A 101 7.31 1.81 10.59
C VAL A 101 8.50 1.53 11.50
N VAL A 102 9.70 1.72 10.98
CA VAL A 102 10.96 1.39 11.64
C VAL A 102 11.87 2.61 11.55
N ASP A 103 12.30 3.10 12.71
CA ASP A 103 13.33 4.13 12.78
C ASP A 103 14.71 3.47 12.71
N LEU A 104 15.42 3.67 11.59
CA LEU A 104 16.76 3.14 11.37
C LEU A 104 17.83 3.91 12.16
N THR A 105 17.49 5.04 12.78
CA THR A 105 18.39 5.82 13.63
C THR A 105 18.36 5.39 15.10
N ASP A 106 17.37 4.58 15.49
CA ASP A 106 17.26 4.01 16.83
C ASP A 106 18.51 3.13 17.13
N PRO A 107 19.16 3.26 18.30
CA PRO A 107 20.32 2.44 18.66
C PRO A 107 20.09 0.93 18.61
N ALA A 108 18.87 0.46 18.91
CA ALA A 108 18.49 -0.95 18.85
C ALA A 108 18.45 -1.48 17.42
N VAL A 109 18.17 -0.62 16.44
CA VAL A 109 18.07 -0.96 15.01
C VAL A 109 19.38 -0.67 14.28
N SER A 110 19.94 0.53 14.43
CA SER A 110 21.12 1.02 13.68
C SER A 110 22.38 0.17 13.87
N THR A 111 22.55 -0.43 15.05
CA THR A 111 23.73 -1.25 15.38
C THR A 111 23.72 -2.60 14.68
N ASP A 112 22.53 -3.21 14.49
CA ASP A 112 22.35 -4.47 13.78
C ASP A 112 20.97 -4.50 13.06
N PRO A 113 20.84 -3.80 11.92
CA PRO A 113 19.57 -3.71 11.24
C PRO A 113 19.06 -5.08 10.79
N ASP A 114 19.95 -5.94 10.28
CA ASP A 114 19.56 -7.25 9.75
C ASP A 114 19.08 -8.19 10.86
N GLY A 115 19.74 -8.20 12.02
CA GLY A 115 19.27 -8.92 13.19
C GLY A 115 17.94 -8.40 13.72
N TYR A 116 17.74 -7.08 13.71
CA TYR A 116 16.46 -6.47 14.09
C TYR A 116 15.32 -6.90 13.15
N PHE A 117 15.52 -6.84 11.83
CA PHE A 117 14.52 -7.32 10.85
C PHE A 117 14.29 -8.83 10.95
N ALA A 118 15.32 -9.61 11.26
CA ALA A 118 15.19 -11.05 11.47
C ALA A 118 14.36 -11.40 12.72
N ALA A 119 14.33 -10.52 13.72
CA ALA A 119 13.54 -10.67 14.93
C ALA A 119 12.07 -10.22 14.78
N MET A 120 11.70 -9.57 13.67
CA MET A 120 10.32 -9.13 13.42
C MET A 120 9.33 -10.29 13.29
N PRO A 121 8.03 -10.04 13.55
CA PRO A 121 6.96 -10.98 13.21
C PRO A 121 7.07 -11.44 11.76
N VAL A 122 6.69 -12.69 11.50
CA VAL A 122 6.98 -13.37 10.23
C VAL A 122 6.43 -12.59 9.02
N VAL A 123 5.23 -12.02 9.15
CA VAL A 123 4.60 -11.22 8.09
C VAL A 123 5.35 -9.90 7.88
N ASN A 124 5.63 -9.14 8.93
CA ASN A 124 6.38 -7.87 8.83
C ASN A 124 7.77 -8.08 8.21
N ARG A 125 8.45 -9.17 8.59
CA ARG A 125 9.74 -9.57 8.02
C ARG A 125 9.66 -9.82 6.52
N SER A 126 8.63 -10.53 6.06
CA SER A 126 8.41 -10.78 4.63
C SER A 126 8.06 -9.52 3.84
N MET A 127 7.50 -8.49 4.50
CA MET A 127 7.19 -7.19 3.90
C MET A 127 8.41 -6.26 3.76
N ARG A 128 9.58 -6.59 4.33
CA ARG A 128 10.78 -5.72 4.31
C ARG A 128 11.13 -5.23 2.89
N ALA A 129 11.05 -6.10 1.89
CA ALA A 129 11.38 -5.78 0.50
C ALA A 129 10.38 -4.80 -0.16
N LEU A 130 9.21 -4.60 0.43
CA LEU A 130 8.15 -3.70 -0.04
C LEU A 130 8.23 -2.32 0.62
N MET A 131 9.01 -2.19 1.70
CA MET A 131 9.13 -0.95 2.46
C MET A 131 9.91 0.12 1.67
N ILE A 132 9.60 1.38 1.98
CA ILE A 132 10.18 2.57 1.38
C ILE A 132 10.80 3.46 2.45
N MET A 133 11.82 4.23 2.07
CA MET A 133 12.33 5.31 2.90
C MET A 133 11.35 6.48 2.87
N GLU A 134 11.02 7.05 4.02
CA GLU A 134 10.13 8.20 4.12
C GLU A 134 10.84 9.47 3.62
N PRO A 135 10.35 10.13 2.55
CA PRO A 135 11.01 11.30 1.99
C PRO A 135 11.03 12.50 2.93
N SER A 136 10.02 12.66 3.81
CA SER A 136 9.96 13.78 4.75
C SER A 136 10.80 13.57 6.02
N ARG A 137 11.18 12.32 6.32
CA ARG A 137 11.87 11.92 7.55
C ARG A 137 13.01 10.95 7.23
N PRO A 138 14.22 11.47 6.93
CA PRO A 138 15.38 10.64 6.67
C PRO A 138 15.64 9.67 7.83
N GLY A 139 15.96 8.41 7.51
CA GLY A 139 16.17 7.37 8.51
C GLY A 139 14.92 6.59 8.91
N LEU A 140 13.73 7.02 8.50
CA LEU A 140 12.50 6.26 8.73
C LEU A 140 12.21 5.34 7.55
N LEU A 141 12.17 4.02 7.79
CA LEU A 141 11.72 3.01 6.84
C LEU A 141 10.27 2.64 7.15
N ARG A 142 9.39 2.56 6.15
CA ARG A 142 7.99 2.22 6.38
C ARG A 142 7.36 1.45 5.23
N TYR A 143 6.23 0.80 5.52
CA TYR A 143 5.36 0.29 4.47
C TYR A 143 4.73 1.45 3.67
N PRO A 144 4.52 1.30 2.35
CA PRO A 144 3.87 2.33 1.53
C PRO A 144 2.42 2.59 1.97
N GLY A 145 2.03 3.86 2.04
CA GLY A 145 0.70 4.30 2.49
C GLY A 145 0.74 5.71 3.11
N ALA A 146 -0.32 6.09 3.82
CA ALA A 146 -0.34 7.27 4.69
C ALA A 146 0.28 6.94 6.05
N LEU A 147 1.09 7.85 6.59
CA LEU A 147 1.54 7.77 7.98
C LEU A 147 0.43 8.29 8.90
N VAL A 148 0.11 7.51 9.92
CA VAL A 148 -0.88 7.82 10.95
C VAL A 148 -0.26 7.62 12.32
N ASN A 149 -0.66 8.43 13.30
CA ASN A 149 -0.26 8.24 14.67
C ASN A 149 -0.89 6.95 15.20
N ASP A 150 -0.06 6.07 15.74
CA ASP A 150 -0.53 4.90 16.46
C ASP A 150 -0.88 5.33 17.89
N THR A 151 -2.17 5.31 18.23
CA THR A 151 -2.65 5.69 19.56
C THR A 151 -2.44 4.59 20.60
N SER A 152 -1.90 3.44 20.22
CA SER A 152 -1.63 2.36 21.17
C SER A 152 -0.36 2.59 22.00
N ASP A 153 0.52 3.52 21.61
CA ASP A 153 1.83 3.78 22.23
C ASP A 153 2.72 2.53 22.35
N LEU A 154 2.43 1.49 21.56
CA LEU A 154 3.16 0.23 21.58
C LEU A 154 4.35 0.29 20.63
N ALA A 155 5.51 -0.11 21.14
CA ALA A 155 6.68 -0.33 20.29
C ALA A 155 6.51 -1.59 19.43
N CYS A 156 7.20 -1.63 18.30
CA CYS A 156 7.31 -2.84 17.49
C CYS A 156 7.78 -4.01 18.38
N SER A 157 7.10 -5.14 18.28
CA SER A 157 7.36 -6.35 19.05
C SER A 157 8.70 -7.05 18.77
N ALA A 158 9.44 -6.59 17.76
CA ALA A 158 10.76 -7.12 17.43
C ALA A 158 11.79 -6.77 18.52
N ILE A 159 12.48 -7.78 19.04
CA ILE A 159 13.58 -7.63 20.00
C ILE A 159 14.87 -8.09 19.32
N GLY A 160 15.70 -7.15 18.90
CA GLY A 160 16.99 -7.42 18.29
C GLY A 160 18.06 -7.77 19.34
N ALA A 161 19.28 -8.05 18.88
CA ALA A 161 20.43 -8.32 19.76
C ALA A 161 20.73 -7.16 20.73
N ASN A 162 20.36 -5.93 20.34
CA ASN A 162 20.58 -4.71 21.11
C ASN A 162 19.33 -4.24 21.88
N GLY A 163 18.31 -5.08 21.97
CA GLY A 163 17.04 -4.80 22.67
C GLY A 163 15.88 -4.47 21.74
N GLN A 164 14.80 -3.97 22.34
CA GLN A 164 13.60 -3.52 21.62
C GLN A 164 13.79 -2.05 21.20
N ALA A 165 13.39 -1.72 19.97
CA ALA A 165 13.38 -0.34 19.50
C ALA A 165 12.34 0.49 20.26
N ALA A 166 12.57 1.80 20.37
CA ALA A 166 11.59 2.71 20.93
C ALA A 166 10.30 2.73 20.09
N ALA A 167 9.17 3.02 20.74
CA ALA A 167 7.92 3.22 20.01
C ALA A 167 8.06 4.42 19.08
N THR A 168 7.85 4.20 17.79
CA THR A 168 7.83 5.30 16.80
C THR A 168 6.58 6.17 16.97
N GLY A 169 5.52 5.63 17.59
CA GLY A 169 4.20 6.26 17.68
C GLY A 169 3.49 6.36 16.33
N LEU A 170 3.94 5.59 15.33
CA LEU A 170 3.48 5.68 13.95
C LEU A 170 3.10 4.30 13.41
N THR A 171 2.05 4.28 12.60
CA THR A 171 1.71 3.12 11.75
C THR A 171 1.32 3.59 10.35
N VAL A 172 0.89 2.66 9.50
CA VAL A 172 0.58 2.92 8.10
C VAL A 172 -0.86 2.53 7.79
N ALA A 173 -1.60 3.45 7.15
CA ALA A 173 -2.92 3.19 6.60
C ALA A 173 -2.91 3.32 5.07
N ILE A 174 -3.67 2.49 4.36
CA ILE A 174 -3.66 2.48 2.89
C ILE A 174 -4.91 3.21 2.38
N PRO A 175 -4.76 4.30 1.60
CA PRO A 175 -5.92 4.94 0.97
C PRO A 175 -6.35 4.16 -0.28
N LEU A 176 -7.59 3.67 -0.29
CA LEU A 176 -8.27 3.20 -1.50
C LEU A 176 -9.14 4.33 -2.03
N VAL A 177 -8.97 4.69 -3.30
CA VAL A 177 -9.82 5.70 -3.94
C VAL A 177 -11.03 5.04 -4.56
N GLU A 178 -12.22 5.35 -4.05
CA GLU A 178 -13.48 4.74 -4.45
C GLU A 178 -14.15 5.52 -5.58
N GLY A 179 -14.02 6.84 -5.55
CA GLY A 179 -14.64 7.71 -6.54
C GLY A 179 -13.86 9.00 -6.74
N ARG A 180 -14.27 9.71 -7.80
CA ARG A 180 -13.90 11.11 -8.01
C ARG A 180 -15.14 11.88 -8.45
N ASP A 181 -15.27 13.10 -7.95
CA ASP A 181 -16.37 13.97 -8.36
C ASP A 181 -16.07 14.65 -9.73
N GLY A 182 -17.00 15.50 -10.18
CA GLY A 182 -16.83 16.27 -11.44
C GLY A 182 -15.67 17.26 -11.40
N SER A 183 -15.26 17.71 -10.22
CA SER A 183 -14.13 18.62 -10.01
C SER A 183 -12.78 17.89 -9.93
N GLY A 184 -12.79 16.57 -9.79
CA GLY A 184 -11.61 15.72 -9.65
C GLY A 184 -11.16 15.49 -8.21
N ILE A 185 -11.96 15.91 -7.22
CA ILE A 185 -11.78 15.59 -5.80
C ILE A 185 -11.96 14.09 -5.60
N GLU A 186 -11.13 13.52 -4.74
CA GLU A 186 -11.02 12.07 -4.53
C GLU A 186 -11.77 11.69 -3.25
N SER A 187 -12.64 10.68 -3.32
CA SER A 187 -13.23 10.04 -2.15
C SER A 187 -12.46 8.77 -1.81
N ILE A 188 -12.05 8.63 -0.56
CA ILE A 188 -11.19 7.54 -0.11
C ILE A 188 -11.82 6.72 1.01
N ARG A 189 -11.46 5.44 1.02
CA ARG A 189 -11.67 4.51 2.13
C ARG A 189 -10.32 4.00 2.61
N TRP A 190 -10.16 3.87 3.92
CA TRP A 190 -8.95 3.32 4.52
C TRP A 190 -9.00 1.80 4.49
N LEU A 191 -7.93 1.21 3.98
CA LEU A 191 -7.68 -0.23 4.05
C LEU A 191 -6.55 -0.49 5.04
N PRO A 192 -6.70 -1.51 5.90
CA PRO A 192 -5.58 -2.03 6.67
C PRO A 192 -4.59 -2.76 5.74
N VAL A 193 -3.34 -2.87 6.18
CA VAL A 193 -2.30 -3.60 5.44
C VAL A 193 -2.61 -5.09 5.37
N LEU A 194 -3.05 -5.67 6.49
CA LEU A 194 -3.50 -7.06 6.60
C LEU A 194 -4.94 -7.05 7.14
N GLU A 195 -5.86 -7.68 6.42
CA GLU A 195 -7.25 -7.87 6.85
C GLU A 195 -7.73 -9.29 6.60
N GLU A 196 -8.77 -9.68 7.33
CA GLU A 196 -9.59 -10.82 6.98
C GLU A 196 -10.47 -10.50 5.75
N ILE A 197 -10.63 -11.48 4.86
CA ILE A 197 -11.56 -11.40 3.74
C ILE A 197 -12.95 -11.67 4.26
N ARG A 198 -13.79 -10.63 4.22
CA ARG A 198 -15.21 -10.70 4.59
C ARG A 198 -16.10 -10.34 3.40
N ALA A 199 -17.37 -10.76 3.49
CA ALA A 199 -18.40 -10.26 2.61
C ALA A 199 -18.52 -8.73 2.75
N ALA A 200 -18.80 -8.03 1.65
CA ALA A 200 -18.87 -6.58 1.67
C ALA A 200 -19.95 -6.03 2.63
N ALA A 201 -21.06 -6.78 2.79
CA ALA A 201 -22.12 -6.45 3.73
C ALA A 201 -21.67 -6.53 5.20
N ASP A 202 -20.70 -7.40 5.50
CA ASP A 202 -20.23 -7.73 6.85
C ASP A 202 -18.80 -7.25 7.10
N ALA A 203 -18.28 -6.34 6.26
CA ALA A 203 -16.90 -5.87 6.35
C ALA A 203 -16.56 -5.24 7.72
N ARG A 204 -17.57 -4.71 8.42
CA ARG A 204 -17.45 -4.08 9.74
C ARG A 204 -17.79 -5.03 10.91
N CYS A 205 -18.01 -6.31 10.64
CA CYS A 205 -18.59 -7.26 11.59
C CYS A 205 -17.63 -8.42 11.85
N PRO A 206 -16.71 -8.30 12.84
CA PRO A 206 -15.69 -9.32 13.13
C PRO A 206 -16.25 -10.72 13.39
N ALA A 207 -17.37 -10.83 14.10
CA ALA A 207 -18.01 -12.11 14.43
C ALA A 207 -18.52 -12.89 13.20
N ARG A 208 -18.79 -12.17 12.10
CA ARG A 208 -19.26 -12.73 10.82
C ARG A 208 -18.12 -13.06 9.86
N GLY A 209 -16.87 -13.03 10.34
CA GLY A 209 -15.70 -13.47 9.59
C GLY A 209 -15.53 -14.99 9.56
N PRO A 210 -14.91 -15.56 8.51
CA PRO A 210 -14.61 -16.98 8.41
C PRO A 210 -13.55 -17.52 9.41
N PHE A 211 -12.78 -16.65 10.07
CA PHE A 211 -11.67 -17.02 10.96
C PHE A 211 -12.12 -17.74 12.24
N SER A 212 -13.24 -17.32 12.81
CA SER A 212 -13.83 -17.99 13.96
C SER A 212 -14.45 -19.33 13.54
N LEU A 213 -14.30 -20.37 14.37
CA LEU A 213 -14.91 -21.69 14.16
C LEU A 213 -16.38 -21.72 14.58
N VAL A 214 -16.78 -20.84 15.48
CA VAL A 214 -18.15 -20.75 16.00
C VAL A 214 -18.70 -19.34 15.86
N TYR A 215 -19.98 -19.24 15.50
CA TYR A 215 -20.70 -17.98 15.54
C TYR A 215 -21.34 -17.81 16.93
N LEU A 216 -20.98 -16.73 17.62
CA LEU A 216 -21.62 -16.34 18.87
C LEU A 216 -22.46 -15.09 18.61
N SER A 217 -23.78 -15.26 18.49
CA SER A 217 -24.70 -14.15 18.20
C SER A 217 -24.74 -13.09 19.31
N ALA A 218 -24.34 -13.46 20.53
CA ALA A 218 -24.23 -12.54 21.66
C ALA A 218 -23.06 -11.55 21.50
N ASP A 219 -22.03 -11.91 20.74
CA ASP A 219 -20.81 -11.10 20.53
C ASP A 219 -20.85 -10.34 19.19
N ASP A 220 -21.98 -10.39 18.47
CA ASP A 220 -22.14 -9.71 17.19
C ASP A 220 -22.57 -8.25 17.37
N GLU A 221 -21.60 -7.34 17.33
CA GLU A 221 -21.83 -5.89 17.40
C GLU A 221 -22.63 -5.34 16.20
N CYS A 222 -22.74 -6.08 15.10
CA CYS A 222 -23.52 -5.69 13.93
C CYS A 222 -25.00 -6.10 14.01
N GLY A 223 -25.44 -6.57 15.18
CA GLY A 223 -26.78 -7.04 15.44
C GLY A 223 -26.89 -8.56 15.31
N ALA A 224 -27.72 -9.16 16.16
CA ALA A 224 -27.92 -10.60 16.16
C ALA A 224 -28.54 -11.05 14.83
N LEU A 225 -27.98 -12.12 14.25
CA LEU A 225 -28.59 -12.86 13.15
C LEU A 225 -29.19 -14.17 13.69
N ASP A 226 -30.32 -14.58 13.11
CA ASP A 226 -30.98 -15.85 13.45
C ASP A 226 -30.19 -17.07 12.94
N GLU A 227 -29.36 -16.86 11.90
CA GLU A 227 -28.53 -17.89 11.29
C GLU A 227 -27.12 -17.34 10.99
N ASP A 228 -26.15 -18.25 10.98
CA ASP A 228 -24.76 -17.93 10.65
C ASP A 228 -24.62 -17.59 9.16
N PRO A 229 -24.15 -16.39 8.79
CA PRO A 229 -24.01 -16.00 7.39
C PRO A 229 -22.85 -16.70 6.67
N VAL A 230 -21.96 -17.38 7.40
CA VAL A 230 -20.76 -18.03 6.83
C VAL A 230 -20.87 -19.54 6.92
N ILE A 231 -21.00 -20.20 5.77
CA ILE A 231 -21.14 -21.66 5.67
C ILE A 231 -19.82 -22.38 6.03
N ASP A 232 -18.67 -21.80 5.66
CA ASP A 232 -17.35 -22.42 5.84
C ASP A 232 -16.50 -21.68 6.89
N ARG A 233 -16.76 -21.96 8.17
CA ARG A 233 -15.98 -21.44 9.31
C ARG A 233 -14.66 -22.15 9.55
N GLY A 234 -13.80 -21.52 10.36
CA GLY A 234 -12.47 -22.04 10.65
C GLY A 234 -11.51 -21.94 9.47
N LEU A 235 -11.72 -20.93 8.62
CA LEU A 235 -10.85 -20.63 7.50
C LEU A 235 -10.08 -19.35 7.80
N VAL A 236 -8.77 -19.41 7.60
CA VAL A 236 -7.93 -18.22 7.57
C VAL A 236 -7.97 -17.68 6.14
N ALA A 237 -8.90 -16.77 5.89
CA ALA A 237 -9.00 -16.05 4.62
C ALA A 237 -8.47 -14.63 4.82
N VAL A 238 -7.23 -14.36 4.38
CA VAL A 238 -6.57 -13.06 4.60
C VAL A 238 -6.21 -12.38 3.29
N ARG A 239 -6.23 -11.05 3.33
CA ARG A 239 -5.82 -10.17 2.26
C ARG A 239 -4.71 -9.24 2.74
N VAL A 240 -3.69 -9.08 1.90
CA VAL A 240 -2.64 -8.10 2.09
C VAL A 240 -2.79 -7.03 1.02
N ASN A 241 -2.86 -5.77 1.44
CA ASN A 241 -3.05 -4.61 0.59
C ASN A 241 -1.72 -3.85 0.43
N TYR A 242 -1.40 -3.44 -0.80
CA TYR A 242 -0.21 -2.64 -1.13
C TYR A 242 -0.59 -1.49 -2.07
N PRO A 243 -0.42 -0.22 -1.68
CA PRO A 243 -0.64 0.90 -2.58
C PRO A 243 0.57 1.01 -3.50
N PHE A 244 0.43 0.63 -4.77
CA PHE A 244 1.43 0.90 -5.78
C PHE A 244 1.24 2.31 -6.34
N GLN A 245 2.33 3.09 -6.37
CA GLN A 245 2.38 4.39 -7.02
C GLN A 245 3.60 4.50 -7.93
N ALA A 246 3.34 4.87 -9.18
CA ALA A 246 4.39 5.05 -10.17
C ALA A 246 5.23 6.29 -9.83
N ALA A 247 6.55 6.18 -9.97
CA ALA A 247 7.46 7.31 -9.77
C ALA A 247 7.52 8.22 -11.00
N THR A 248 7.31 7.65 -12.19
CA THR A 248 7.54 8.32 -13.49
C THR A 248 6.27 8.55 -14.31
N LEU A 249 5.14 7.96 -13.92
CA LEU A 249 3.87 8.10 -14.62
C LEU A 249 2.87 8.90 -13.79
N SER A 250 2.20 9.87 -14.43
CA SER A 250 1.15 10.68 -13.82
C SER A 250 -0.24 10.09 -14.06
N GLY A 251 -1.16 10.34 -13.12
CA GLY A 251 -2.54 9.89 -13.18
C GLY A 251 -3.44 10.81 -14.02
N TYR A 252 -4.29 10.19 -14.83
CA TYR A 252 -5.30 10.88 -15.65
C TYR A 252 -6.70 10.33 -15.31
N ARG A 253 -7.70 11.20 -15.36
CA ARG A 253 -9.11 10.80 -15.20
C ARG A 253 -9.56 10.08 -16.45
N ALA A 254 -10.21 8.94 -16.31
CA ALA A 254 -10.92 8.34 -17.42
C ALA A 254 -12.12 9.23 -17.76
N VAL A 255 -12.20 9.71 -18.99
CA VAL A 255 -13.37 10.42 -19.50
C VAL A 255 -14.14 9.41 -20.35
N THR A 256 -15.27 8.92 -19.84
CA THR A 256 -16.15 8.04 -20.60
C THR A 256 -17.20 8.87 -21.33
N ASN A 257 -17.33 8.65 -22.64
CA ASN A 257 -18.45 9.22 -23.39
C ASN A 257 -19.74 8.42 -23.12
N ILE A 258 -20.86 8.94 -23.63
CA ILE A 258 -22.21 8.36 -23.52
C ILE A 258 -22.25 6.88 -23.96
N ASP A 259 -21.34 6.46 -24.84
CA ASP A 259 -21.26 5.09 -25.37
C ASP A 259 -20.28 4.16 -24.61
N GLY A 260 -19.75 4.57 -23.46
CA GLY A 260 -18.80 3.78 -22.67
C GLY A 260 -17.39 3.65 -23.28
N VAL A 261 -17.16 4.29 -24.43
CA VAL A 261 -15.83 4.33 -25.08
C VAL A 261 -14.92 5.33 -24.33
N PRO A 262 -13.68 4.93 -23.98
CA PRO A 262 -12.71 5.85 -23.41
C PRO A 262 -12.36 6.97 -24.39
N SER A 263 -12.54 8.22 -23.97
CA SER A 263 -12.10 9.38 -24.73
C SER A 263 -10.65 9.75 -24.43
N PRO A 264 -9.95 10.39 -25.39
CA PRO A 264 -8.64 10.98 -25.13
C PRO A 264 -8.71 11.91 -23.92
N ASN A 265 -7.87 11.65 -22.91
CA ASN A 265 -7.93 12.31 -21.61
C ASN A 265 -6.64 13.07 -21.25
N ILE A 266 -5.84 13.43 -22.25
CA ILE A 266 -4.52 14.07 -22.09
C ILE A 266 -4.58 15.39 -21.31
N SER A 267 -5.71 16.10 -21.33
CA SER A 267 -5.95 17.33 -20.56
C SER A 267 -6.56 17.08 -19.18
N ALA A 268 -6.97 15.85 -18.87
CA ALA A 268 -7.70 15.50 -17.64
C ALA A 268 -6.77 14.90 -16.58
N PHE A 269 -5.65 15.57 -16.29
CA PHE A 269 -4.75 15.20 -15.20
C PHE A 269 -5.46 15.26 -13.84
N ILE A 270 -5.03 14.42 -12.91
CA ILE A 270 -5.53 14.43 -11.53
C ILE A 270 -4.66 15.38 -10.71
N VAL A 271 -5.24 16.50 -10.26
CA VAL A 271 -4.54 17.48 -9.41
C VAL A 271 -4.35 16.89 -8.01
N ALA A 272 -3.16 17.10 -7.44
CA ALA A 272 -2.92 16.75 -6.04
C ALA A 272 -3.51 17.84 -5.12
N ASN A 273 -4.72 17.61 -4.61
CA ASN A 273 -5.38 18.48 -3.65
C ASN A 273 -5.81 17.67 -2.42
N ASP A 274 -4.89 17.51 -1.46
CA ASP A 274 -5.14 16.79 -0.21
C ASP A 274 -6.21 17.49 0.65
N GLY A 275 -6.25 18.83 0.66
CA GLY A 275 -7.20 19.61 1.48
C GLY A 275 -8.68 19.48 1.07
N ALA A 276 -8.96 18.88 -0.08
CA ALA A 276 -10.34 18.63 -0.53
C ALA A 276 -10.72 17.14 -0.53
N VAL A 277 -9.82 16.24 -0.15
CA VAL A 277 -10.09 14.79 -0.16
C VAL A 277 -11.22 14.45 0.81
N ASP A 278 -12.22 13.73 0.32
CA ASP A 278 -13.32 13.24 1.13
C ASP A 278 -13.00 11.86 1.70
N GLN A 279 -13.25 11.67 3.00
CA GLN A 279 -12.93 10.44 3.71
C GLN A 279 -14.22 9.71 4.07
N ASN A 280 -14.54 8.65 3.34
CA ASN A 280 -15.73 7.82 3.57
C ASN A 280 -15.63 7.00 4.87
N THR A 281 -14.41 6.83 5.40
CA THR A 281 -14.12 6.09 6.63
C THR A 281 -13.11 6.86 7.46
N VAL A 282 -13.19 6.73 8.78
CA VAL A 282 -12.23 7.32 9.72
C VAL A 282 -10.89 6.57 9.60
N PRO A 283 -9.74 7.27 9.52
CA PRO A 283 -8.43 6.62 9.56
C PRO A 283 -8.20 5.96 10.93
N PRO A 284 -7.31 4.95 11.02
CA PRO A 284 -7.01 4.27 12.28
C PRO A 284 -6.33 5.20 13.32
N GLY A 285 -5.83 6.36 12.90
CA GLY A 285 -5.32 7.39 13.79
C GLY A 285 -5.17 8.74 13.07
N PRO A 286 -4.82 9.82 13.80
CA PRO A 286 -4.55 11.12 13.21
C PRO A 286 -3.48 11.05 12.12
N LEU A 287 -3.70 11.75 10.99
CA LEU A 287 -2.75 11.79 9.88
C LEU A 287 -1.51 12.61 10.25
N VAL A 288 -0.35 12.13 9.83
CA VAL A 288 0.97 12.69 10.21
C VAL A 288 1.69 13.35 9.03
N GLY A 289 1.16 13.19 7.82
CA GLY A 289 1.89 13.55 6.61
C GLY A 289 2.11 15.05 6.41
N ASP A 290 3.13 15.35 5.62
CA ASP A 290 3.54 16.70 5.25
C ASP A 290 2.91 17.08 3.89
N ASP A 291 2.01 18.07 3.92
CA ASP A 291 1.35 18.63 2.75
C ASP A 291 2.30 19.35 1.77
N GLY A 292 3.58 19.49 2.10
CA GLY A 292 4.62 20.07 1.26
C GLY A 292 5.47 19.08 0.47
N ALA A 293 5.52 17.80 0.89
CA ALA A 293 6.44 16.82 0.31
C ALA A 293 6.09 16.44 -1.15
N ILE A 294 7.12 16.12 -1.94
CA ILE A 294 7.02 15.65 -3.33
C ILE A 294 7.57 14.23 -3.42
N GLY A 295 6.80 13.35 -4.08
CA GLY A 295 7.13 11.95 -4.32
C GLY A 295 5.88 11.12 -4.61
N PRO A 296 6.03 9.90 -5.18
CA PRO A 296 4.99 8.88 -5.00
C PRO A 296 4.83 8.67 -3.50
N TYR A 297 3.70 8.34 -2.89
CA TYR A 297 3.57 8.17 -1.42
C TYR A 297 3.72 9.43 -0.54
N ALA A 298 4.01 10.60 -1.10
CA ALA A 298 3.97 11.87 -0.37
C ALA A 298 2.52 12.38 -0.13
N GLY A 299 2.38 13.42 0.70
CA GLY A 299 1.11 14.05 1.09
C GLY A 299 0.48 13.45 2.35
N ALA A 300 -0.43 14.18 3.00
CA ALA A 300 -1.10 13.75 4.24
C ALA A 300 -1.76 12.36 4.11
N PHE A 301 -2.40 12.11 2.97
CA PHE A 301 -3.08 10.86 2.67
C PHE A 301 -2.18 9.81 2.03
N GLY A 302 -0.89 10.10 1.81
CA GLY A 302 0.01 9.21 1.07
C GLY A 302 -0.45 8.95 -0.37
N LEU A 303 -1.25 9.83 -0.98
CA LEU A 303 -1.78 9.69 -2.35
C LEU A 303 -0.78 10.10 -3.44
N GLY A 304 0.40 10.57 -3.04
CA GLY A 304 1.49 10.99 -3.92
C GLY A 304 1.29 12.38 -4.50
N ARG A 305 2.42 13.03 -4.78
CA ARG A 305 2.53 14.37 -5.35
C ARG A 305 3.72 14.40 -6.31
N GLN A 306 3.46 14.61 -7.59
CA GLN A 306 4.47 14.72 -8.64
C GLN A 306 4.46 16.13 -9.23
N LEU A 307 5.64 16.72 -9.40
CA LEU A 307 5.79 17.96 -10.17
C LEU A 307 5.85 17.59 -11.67
N ALA A 308 4.81 17.97 -12.41
CA ALA A 308 4.73 17.71 -13.85
C ALA A 308 3.99 18.85 -14.57
N LEU A 309 3.95 18.80 -15.90
CA LEU A 309 3.09 19.64 -16.74
C LEU A 309 3.15 21.14 -16.41
N ALA A 310 4.35 21.73 -16.55
CA ALA A 310 4.62 23.16 -16.31
C ALA A 310 4.44 23.61 -14.84
N GLY A 311 5.00 22.84 -13.91
CA GLY A 311 5.06 23.21 -12.48
C GLY A 311 3.78 22.90 -11.68
N ARG A 312 2.87 22.11 -12.25
CA ARG A 312 1.66 21.66 -11.55
C ARG A 312 1.99 20.46 -10.67
N VAL A 313 1.33 20.38 -9.51
CA VAL A 313 1.38 19.21 -8.65
C VAL A 313 0.23 18.29 -9.03
N VAL A 314 0.57 17.13 -9.60
CA VAL A 314 -0.39 16.11 -10.03
C VAL A 314 -0.19 14.83 -9.24
N ARG A 315 -1.21 13.97 -9.25
CA ARG A 315 -1.11 12.64 -8.65
C ARG A 315 -0.30 11.70 -9.56
N PRO A 316 0.50 10.79 -8.99
CA PRO A 316 1.06 9.68 -9.75
C PRO A 316 -0.02 8.72 -10.24
N PHE A 317 0.28 7.93 -11.27
CA PHE A 317 -0.50 6.75 -11.57
C PHE A 317 -0.44 5.79 -10.37
N ARG A 318 -1.59 5.26 -9.96
CA ARG A 318 -1.67 4.45 -8.75
C ARG A 318 -2.72 3.35 -8.84
N LYS A 319 -2.45 2.26 -8.13
CA LYS A 319 -3.33 1.09 -7.97
C LYS A 319 -3.12 0.50 -6.58
N VAL A 320 -4.18 0.02 -5.95
CA VAL A 320 -4.03 -0.87 -4.79
C VAL A 320 -3.92 -2.28 -5.34
N ILE A 321 -2.81 -2.93 -5.05
CA ILE A 321 -2.59 -4.34 -5.32
C ILE A 321 -3.01 -5.09 -4.06
N SER A 322 -3.91 -6.05 -4.21
CA SER A 322 -4.36 -6.89 -3.10
C SER A 322 -4.08 -8.33 -3.44
N ALA A 323 -3.31 -9.02 -2.60
CA ALA A 323 -3.16 -10.45 -2.69
C ALA A 323 -3.98 -11.13 -1.60
N GLN A 324 -4.42 -12.35 -1.89
CA GLN A 324 -5.30 -13.10 -1.02
C GLN A 324 -4.78 -14.52 -0.88
N SER A 325 -5.00 -15.12 0.28
CA SER A 325 -4.73 -16.53 0.51
C SER A 325 -5.72 -17.09 1.52
N VAL A 326 -6.11 -18.34 1.31
CA VAL A 326 -7.06 -19.05 2.16
C VAL A 326 -6.45 -20.38 2.58
N PHE A 327 -6.44 -20.64 3.88
CA PHE A 327 -6.04 -21.91 4.47
C PHE A 327 -7.07 -22.37 5.50
N ARG A 328 -7.17 -23.69 5.69
CA ARG A 328 -7.96 -24.24 6.79
C ARG A 328 -7.18 -24.12 8.09
N ARG A 329 -7.84 -23.66 9.15
CA ARG A 329 -7.23 -23.54 10.47
C ARG A 329 -7.13 -24.91 11.14
N GLU A 330 -5.99 -25.17 11.75
CA GLU A 330 -5.79 -26.33 12.62
C GLU A 330 -6.36 -26.02 14.01
N VAL A 331 -7.24 -26.88 14.50
CA VAL A 331 -7.81 -26.75 15.85
C VAL A 331 -6.98 -27.62 16.77
N ILE A 332 -6.26 -26.98 17.69
CA ILE A 332 -5.61 -27.68 18.80
C ILE A 332 -6.59 -27.58 19.97
N GLN A 333 -7.28 -28.68 20.25
CA GLN A 333 -8.17 -28.83 21.40
C GLN A 333 -7.39 -29.41 22.59
#